data_AF-C1DE90-F1
#
_entry.id   AF-C1DE90-F1
#
_cell.length_a   1.000
_cell.length_b   1.000
_cell.length_c   1.000
_cell.angle_alpha   90.00
_cell.angle_beta   90.00
_cell.angle_gamma   90.00
#
_symmetry.space_group_name_H-M   'P 1'
#
loop_
_entity.id
_entity.type
_entity.pdbx_description
1 polymer ?
#
loop_
_entity_poly.entity_id
_entity_poly.type
_entity_poly.pdbx_seq_one_letter_code
_entity_poly.pdbx_strand_id
1 'polypeptide(L)'
;MSRADWNALLPNHETIEAMSPEKLEAAGQATEDYGMNIGFGIAAIGNLLAGTATNDDHGLDPDAMSDLGWLLETLGKLSAKLADTGNGIRARRAAIQED
;
A
#
# COMPACT_ATOMS: atom_id res chain seq x y z
N MET A 1 -2.64 -17.35 -11.67
CA MET A 1 -2.72 -17.03 -10.22
C MET A 1 -4.02 -16.30 -9.93
N SER A 2 -4.74 -16.69 -8.88
CA SER A 2 -5.80 -15.84 -8.31
C SER A 2 -5.11 -14.57 -7.76
N ARG A 3 -5.55 -13.39 -8.21
CA ARG A 3 -5.02 -12.11 -7.71
C ARG A 3 -5.52 -11.94 -6.29
N ALA A 4 -4.62 -11.94 -5.31
CA ALA A 4 -4.97 -11.60 -3.94
C ALA A 4 -5.47 -10.15 -3.94
N ASP A 5 -6.74 -9.95 -3.56
CA ASP A 5 -7.29 -8.61 -3.36
C ASP A 5 -6.87 -8.10 -1.98
N TRP A 6 -5.65 -7.59 -1.90
CA TRP A 6 -5.10 -7.04 -0.66
C TRP A 6 -5.94 -5.90 -0.10
N ASN A 7 -6.72 -5.22 -0.94
CA ASN A 7 -7.62 -4.15 -0.50
C ASN A 7 -8.78 -4.69 0.36
N ALA A 8 -9.19 -5.94 0.13
CA ALA A 8 -10.25 -6.57 0.92
C ALA A 8 -9.83 -6.83 2.38
N LEU A 9 -8.52 -6.75 2.69
CA LEU A 9 -8.00 -6.94 4.04
C LEU A 9 -7.94 -5.63 4.85
N LEU A 10 -8.12 -4.47 4.20
CA LEU A 10 -8.12 -3.19 4.89
C LEU A 10 -9.49 -2.92 5.52
N PRO A 11 -9.52 -2.33 6.74
CA PRO A 11 -10.77 -2.06 7.42
C PRO A 11 -11.65 -1.11 6.59
N ASN A 12 -12.93 -1.46 6.47
CA ASN A 12 -13.94 -0.60 5.87
C ASN A 12 -14.41 0.47 6.86
N HIS A 13 -15.26 1.39 6.41
CA HIS A 13 -15.76 2.48 7.24
C HIS A 13 -16.44 2.00 8.52
N GLU A 14 -17.35 1.02 8.44
CA GLU A 14 -18.04 0.45 9.61
C GLU A 14 -17.06 -0.13 10.63
N THR A 15 -16.00 -0.78 10.15
CA THR A 15 -14.95 -1.34 11.01
C THR A 15 -14.20 -0.22 11.73
N ILE A 16 -13.85 0.86 11.03
CA ILE A 16 -13.16 2.03 11.60
C ILE A 16 -14.04 2.72 12.66
N GLU A 17 -15.33 2.92 12.39
CA GLU A 17 -16.27 3.54 13.34
C GLU A 17 -16.38 2.77 14.66
N ALA A 18 -16.30 1.44 14.59
CA ALA A 18 -16.38 0.54 15.75
C ALA A 18 -15.06 0.36 16.51
N MET A 19 -13.93 0.92 16.05
CA MET A 19 -12.64 0.78 16.73
C MET A 19 -12.59 1.60 18.03
N SER A 20 -11.94 1.06 19.06
CA SER A 20 -11.60 1.83 20.25
C SER A 20 -10.53 2.88 19.93
N PRO A 21 -10.39 3.96 20.74
CA PRO A 21 -9.36 4.97 20.53
C PRO A 21 -7.94 4.41 20.41
N GLU A 22 -7.58 3.41 21.22
CA GLU A 22 -6.26 2.77 21.18
C GLU A 22 -6.04 1.99 19.89
N LYS A 23 -7.09 1.34 19.38
CA LYS A 23 -7.04 0.63 18.09
C LYS A 23 -6.93 1.61 16.92
N LEU A 24 -7.62 2.76 16.99
CA LEU A 24 -7.49 3.82 15.99
C LEU A 24 -6.08 4.40 15.96
N GLU A 25 -5.45 4.61 17.13
CA GLU A 25 -4.05 5.05 17.20
C GLU A 25 -3.12 4.04 16.51
N ALA A 26 -3.19 2.78 16.94
CA ALA A 26 -2.34 1.72 16.42
C ALA A 26 -2.55 1.50 14.92
N ALA A 27 -3.80 1.53 14.45
CA ALA A 27 -4.12 1.41 13.04
C ALA A 27 -3.61 2.61 12.23
N GLY A 28 -3.72 3.83 12.78
CA GLY A 28 -3.19 5.05 12.16
C GLY A 28 -1.69 4.95 11.94
N GLN A 29 -0.92 4.62 12.99
CA GLN A 29 0.52 4.42 12.88
C GLN A 29 0.88 3.33 11.86
N ALA A 30 0.16 2.20 11.90
CA ALA A 30 0.39 1.11 10.95
C ALA A 30 0.14 1.54 9.49
N THR A 31 -0.90 2.34 9.22
CA THR A 31 -1.15 2.83 7.84
C THR A 31 -0.03 3.73 7.32
N GLU A 32 0.59 4.52 8.18
CA GLU A 32 1.73 5.38 7.81
C GLU A 32 2.99 4.55 7.56
N ASP A 33 3.33 3.66 8.48
CA ASP A 33 4.53 2.81 8.40
C ASP A 33 4.47 1.88 7.18
N TYR A 34 3.33 1.22 6.95
CA TYR A 34 3.15 0.35 5.79
C TYR A 34 3.10 1.15 4.48
N GLY A 35 2.51 2.34 4.48
CA GLY A 35 2.50 3.22 3.32
C GLY A 35 3.92 3.60 2.89
N MET A 36 4.77 3.96 3.86
CA MET A 36 6.18 4.27 3.62
C MET A 36 6.95 3.06 3.09
N ASN A 37 6.79 1.89 3.70
CA ASN A 37 7.48 0.67 3.28
C ASN A 37 7.09 0.24 1.86
N ILE A 38 5.80 0.34 1.48
CA ILE A 38 5.37 0.08 0.10
C ILE A 38 6.04 1.08 -0.85
N GLY A 39 6.11 2.37 -0.47
CA GLY A 39 6.83 3.39 -1.24
C GLY A 39 8.30 3.04 -1.48
N PHE A 40 9.02 2.58 -0.45
CA PHE A 40 10.40 2.11 -0.60
C PHE A 40 10.50 0.88 -1.49
N GLY A 41 9.56 -0.06 -1.39
CA GLY A 41 9.49 -1.23 -2.28
C GLY A 41 9.32 -0.84 -3.75
N ILE A 42 8.40 0.09 -4.04
CA ILE A 42 8.19 0.63 -5.40
C ILE A 42 9.46 1.31 -5.93
N ALA A 43 10.13 2.11 -5.10
CA ALA A 43 11.39 2.75 -5.48
C ALA A 43 12.50 1.74 -5.78
N ALA A 44 12.62 0.68 -4.97
CA ALA A 44 13.58 -0.40 -5.19
C ALA A 44 13.30 -1.14 -6.52
N ILE A 45 12.03 -1.43 -6.82
CA ILE A 45 11.62 -2.02 -8.10
C ILE A 45 12.00 -1.08 -9.27
N GLY A 46 11.73 0.22 -9.14
CA GLY A 46 12.11 1.20 -10.16
C GLY A 46 13.62 1.24 -10.41
N ASN A 47 14.43 1.16 -9.36
CA ASN A 47 15.89 1.11 -9.47
C ASN A 47 16.38 -0.17 -10.15
N LEU A 48 15.77 -1.32 -9.84
CA LEU A 48 16.06 -2.59 -10.51
C LEU A 48 15.72 -2.52 -12.00
N LEU A 49 14.53 -1.99 -12.35
CA LEU A 49 14.12 -1.80 -13.74
C LEU A 49 15.10 -0.92 -14.51
N ALA A 50 15.49 0.23 -13.94
CA ALA A 50 16.48 1.12 -14.54
C ALA A 50 17.82 0.41 -14.77
N GLY A 51 18.32 -0.32 -13.77
CA GLY A 51 19.57 -1.07 -13.88
C GLY A 51 19.53 -2.14 -14.97
N THR A 52 18.42 -2.90 -15.06
CA THR A 52 18.24 -3.92 -16.09
C THR A 52 18.08 -3.34 -17.49
N ALA A 53 17.41 -2.19 -17.63
CA ALA A 53 17.24 -1.52 -18.92
C ALA A 53 18.54 -0.96 -19.49
N THR A 54 19.52 -0.65 -18.63
CA THR A 54 20.86 -0.18 -19.02
C THR A 54 21.90 -1.29 -19.14
N ASN A 55 21.50 -2.55 -18.94
CA ASN A 55 22.41 -3.70 -19.06
C ASN A 55 22.26 -4.31 -20.47
N ASP A 56 23.26 -4.05 -21.32
CA ASP A 56 23.25 -4.47 -22.73
C ASP A 56 23.32 -6.00 -22.94
N ASP A 57 23.81 -6.75 -21.96
CA ASP A 57 23.99 -8.20 -22.07
C ASP A 57 22.80 -9.01 -21.55
N HIS A 58 22.05 -8.48 -20.57
CA HIS A 58 21.00 -9.22 -19.85
C HIS A 58 19.85 -8.31 -19.40
N GLY A 59 18.87 -8.12 -20.29
CA GLY A 59 17.57 -7.52 -19.94
C GLY A 59 16.64 -8.50 -19.21
N LEU A 60 15.53 -7.98 -18.69
CA LEU A 60 14.45 -8.82 -18.17
C LEU A 60 13.72 -9.51 -19.33
N ASP A 61 13.38 -10.78 -19.15
CA ASP A 61 12.51 -11.46 -20.10
C ASP A 61 11.10 -10.83 -20.12
N PRO A 62 10.35 -10.94 -21.22
CA PRO A 62 9.02 -10.33 -21.35
C PRO A 62 8.00 -10.77 -20.28
N ASP A 63 8.08 -12.00 -19.79
CA ASP A 63 7.18 -12.50 -18.75
C ASP A 63 7.52 -11.85 -17.41
N ALA A 64 8.81 -11.78 -17.04
CA ALA A 64 9.26 -11.05 -15.85
C ALA A 64 8.88 -9.56 -15.89
N MET A 65 8.96 -8.92 -17.06
CA MET A 65 8.56 -7.53 -17.23
C MET A 65 7.04 -7.34 -17.03
N SER A 66 6.25 -8.29 -17.53
CA SER A 66 4.80 -8.30 -17.37
C SER A 66 4.39 -8.49 -15.90
N ASP A 67 5.04 -9.44 -15.21
CA ASP A 67 4.82 -9.70 -13.78
C ASP A 67 5.18 -8.49 -12.91
N LEU A 68 6.27 -7.78 -13.22
CA LEU A 68 6.62 -6.52 -12.56
C LEU A 68 5.58 -5.42 -12.81
N GLY A 69 5.05 -5.33 -14.03
CA GLY A 69 3.96 -4.41 -14.35
C GLY A 69 2.71 -4.67 -13.50
N TRP A 70 2.28 -5.92 -13.39
CA TRP A 70 1.15 -6.31 -12.55
C TRP A 70 1.40 -6.10 -11.05
N LEU A 71 2.62 -6.34 -10.59
CA LEU A 71 3.03 -6.08 -9.22
C LEU A 71 2.94 -4.59 -8.90
N LEU A 72 3.50 -3.73 -9.75
CA LEU A 72 3.45 -2.27 -9.60
C LEU A 72 2.01 -1.75 -9.58
N GLU A 73 1.14 -2.27 -10.46
CA GLU A 73 -0.29 -1.90 -10.44
C GLU A 73 -0.96 -2.30 -9.11
N THR A 74 -0.68 -3.51 -8.63
CA THR A 74 -1.24 -4.02 -7.37
C THR A 74 -0.76 -3.21 -6.16
N LEU A 75 0.54 -2.90 -6.12
CA LEU A 75 1.12 -2.05 -5.08
C LEU A 75 0.55 -0.63 -5.12
N GLY A 76 0.38 -0.05 -6.31
CA GLY A 76 -0.23 1.28 -6.46
C GLY A 76 -1.67 1.33 -5.94
N LYS A 77 -2.49 0.32 -6.27
CA LYS A 77 -3.86 0.20 -5.74
C LYS A 77 -3.87 0.05 -4.22
N LEU A 78 -2.98 -0.78 -3.68
CA LEU A 78 -2.86 -0.99 -2.24
C LEU A 78 -2.42 0.29 -1.51
N SER A 79 -1.43 1.02 -2.05
CA SER A 79 -0.98 2.30 -1.51
C SER A 79 -2.11 3.32 -1.45
N ALA A 80 -2.90 3.45 -2.53
CA ALA A 80 -4.04 4.36 -2.56
C ALA A 80 -5.09 3.98 -1.50
N LYS A 81 -5.46 2.70 -1.42
CA LYS A 81 -6.45 2.23 -0.45
C LYS A 81 -5.98 2.37 1.00
N LEU A 82 -4.68 2.14 1.24
CA LEU A 82 -4.08 2.33 2.56
C LEU A 82 -4.08 3.81 2.98
N ALA A 83 -3.80 4.72 2.05
CA ALA A 83 -3.91 6.16 2.29
C ALA A 83 -5.34 6.58 2.63
N ASP A 84 -6.33 6.09 1.87
CA ASP A 84 -7.75 6.34 2.17
C ASP A 84 -8.14 5.80 3.55
N THR A 85 -7.68 4.61 3.90
CA THR A 85 -7.92 3.98 5.21
C THR A 85 -7.32 4.81 6.34
N GLY A 86 -6.06 5.25 6.19
CA GLY A 86 -5.39 6.12 7.16
C GLY A 86 -6.12 7.45 7.33
N ASN A 87 -6.63 8.04 6.25
CA ASN A 87 -7.44 9.26 6.31
C ASN A 87 -8.75 9.04 7.07
N GLY A 88 -9.44 7.92 6.84
CA GLY A 88 -10.65 7.55 7.59
C GLY A 88 -10.40 7.39 9.08
N ILE A 89 -9.28 6.76 9.45
CA ILE A 89 -8.86 6.62 10.86
C ILE A 89 -8.59 7.98 11.49
N ARG A 90 -7.84 8.86 10.81
CA ARG A 90 -7.55 10.22 11.31
C ARG A 90 -8.83 11.04 11.53
N ALA A 91 -9.77 10.98 10.59
CA ALA A 91 -11.05 11.66 10.71
C ALA A 91 -11.85 11.15 11.92
N ARG A 92 -11.92 9.83 12.12
CA ARG A 92 -12.62 9.25 13.28
C ARG A 92 -11.96 9.65 14.60
N ARG A 93 -10.64 9.66 14.67
CA ARG A 93 -9.90 10.11 15.86
C ARG A 93 -10.20 11.56 16.22
N ALA A 94 -10.22 12.45 15.23
CA ALA A 94 -10.56 13.85 15.44
C ALA A 94 -11.98 14.00 16.00
N ALA A 95 -12.96 13.28 15.44
CA ALA A 95 -14.34 13.32 15.91
C ALA A 95 -14.49 12.90 17.39
N ILE A 96 -13.75 11.87 17.85
CA ILE A 96 -13.79 11.43 19.26
C ILE A 96 -13.17 12.47 20.21
N GLN A 97 -12.23 13.29 19.75
CA GLN A 97 -11.58 14.31 20.58
C GLN A 97 -12.42 15.58 20.75
N GLU A 98 -13.43 15.76 19.91
CA GLU A 98 -14.37 16.90 19.94
C GLU A 98 -15.63 16.61 20.78
N ASP A 99 -15.88 15.34 21.13
CA ASP A 99 -16.98 14.85 21.98
C ASP A 99 -16.60 14.85 23.49
#